data_AF-A0A4Q9PTV3-F1
#
_entry.id   AF-A0A4Q9PTV3-F1
#
_cell.length_a   1.000
_cell.length_b   1.000
_cell.length_c   1.000
_cell.angle_alpha   90.00
_cell.angle_beta   90.00
_cell.angle_gamma   90.00
#
_symmetry.space_group_name_H-M   'P 1'
#
loop_
_entity.id
_entity.type
_entity.pdbx_description
1 polymer ?
#
loop_
_entity_poly.entity_id
_entity_poly.type
_entity_poly.pdbx_seq_one_letter_code
_entity_poly.pdbx_strand_id
1 'polypeptide(L)'
;LIHMRYIKRISTEEIHDCTGVKARTIQRILNLFNKTATVSPQGPSRIYESCLTQENMKFFEGHIEHSPDAYLDELKIHLEDACGKRVSKTSVWRALRKMGFTLKKVR
;
A
#
# COMPACT_ATOMS: atom_id res chain seq x y z
N LEU A 1 31.05 6.05 16.37
CA LEU A 1 30.05 6.84 15.61
C LEU A 1 29.24 7.70 16.59
N ILE A 2 29.83 8.56 17.41
CA ILE A 2 30.19 9.97 17.14
C ILE A 2 29.38 10.60 15.99
N HIS A 3 28.21 11.18 16.30
CA HIS A 3 27.70 12.47 15.79
C HIS A 3 26.24 12.70 16.23
N MET A 4 26.00 13.13 17.47
CA MET A 4 24.72 13.77 17.83
C MET A 4 24.83 14.68 19.07
N ARG A 5 25.96 15.37 19.19
CA ARG A 5 26.17 16.44 20.18
C ARG A 5 26.37 17.73 19.40
N TYR A 6 25.54 18.73 19.69
CA TYR A 6 25.35 20.02 19.00
C TYR A 6 24.30 20.04 17.87
N ILE A 7 23.03 19.81 18.23
CA ILE A 7 21.95 20.49 17.51
C ILE A 7 21.96 21.93 18.04
N LYS A 8 22.61 22.84 17.29
CA LYS A 8 22.37 24.28 17.44
C LYS A 8 20.84 24.44 17.40
N ARG A 9 20.24 25.00 18.46
CA ARG A 9 18.81 25.32 18.49
C ARG A 9 18.58 26.47 17.51
N ILE A 10 18.54 26.14 16.23
CA ILE A 10 18.22 27.09 15.17
C ILE A 10 16.73 27.40 15.32
N SER A 11 16.39 28.66 15.45
CA SER A 11 14.99 29.06 15.61
C SER A 11 14.20 28.85 14.30
N THR A 12 12.88 28.84 14.39
CA THR A 12 12.02 28.72 13.19
C THR A 12 12.23 29.88 12.22
N GLU A 13 12.61 31.04 12.74
CA GLU A 13 12.91 32.27 12.00
C GLU A 13 14.23 32.12 11.26
N GLU A 14 15.29 31.63 11.91
CA GLU A 14 16.57 31.36 11.24
C GLU A 14 16.43 30.31 10.13
N ILE A 15 15.61 29.26 10.32
CA ILE A 15 15.32 28.28 9.26
C ILE A 15 14.53 28.93 8.12
N HIS A 16 13.54 29.78 8.44
CA HIS A 16 12.78 30.51 7.44
C HIS A 16 13.69 31.41 6.61
N ASP A 17 14.57 32.16 7.26
CA ASP A 17 15.44 33.13 6.58
C ASP A 17 16.46 32.43 5.67
N CYS A 18 16.94 31.23 6.06
CA CYS A 18 17.85 30.45 5.23
C CYS A 18 17.16 29.66 4.10
N THR A 19 15.88 29.31 4.23
CA THR A 19 15.21 28.36 3.29
C THR A 19 14.02 28.93 2.54
N GLY A 20 13.49 30.08 2.95
CA GLY A 20 12.22 30.64 2.47
C GLY A 20 10.99 29.81 2.83
N VAL A 21 11.14 28.73 3.61
CA VAL A 21 10.04 27.85 3.99
C VAL A 21 9.24 28.50 5.11
N LYS A 22 7.92 28.57 4.96
CA LYS A 22 7.03 29.13 5.99
C LYS A 22 7.20 28.44 7.34
N ALA A 23 7.17 29.20 8.43
CA ALA A 23 7.31 28.71 9.81
C ALA A 23 6.39 27.52 10.13
N ARG A 24 5.15 27.53 9.63
CA ARG A 24 4.19 26.41 9.80
C ARG A 24 4.70 25.10 9.18
N THR A 25 5.35 25.16 8.03
CA THR A 25 5.91 23.98 7.37
C THR A 25 7.14 23.47 8.13
N ILE A 26 8.01 24.38 8.58
CA ILE A 26 9.16 24.05 9.43
C ILE A 26 8.70 23.33 10.70
N GLN A 27 7.71 23.88 11.41
CA GLN A 27 7.14 23.27 12.61
C GLN A 27 6.52 21.90 12.33
N ARG A 28 5.83 21.71 11.19
CA ARG A 28 5.28 20.39 10.81
C ARG A 28 6.39 19.37 10.57
N ILE A 29 7.46 19.75 9.89
CA ILE A 29 8.61 18.87 9.60
C ILE A 29 9.33 18.50 10.91
N LEU A 30 9.60 19.48 11.78
CA LEU A 30 10.21 19.25 13.08
C LEU A 30 9.35 18.35 13.97
N ASN A 31 8.03 18.59 14.01
CA ASN A 31 7.11 17.74 14.76
C ASN A 31 7.02 16.32 14.19
N LEU A 32 7.08 16.16 12.86
CA LEU A 32 7.13 14.85 12.24
C LEU A 32 8.42 14.13 12.63
N PHE A 33 9.57 14.78 12.47
CA PHE A 33 10.87 14.22 12.83
C PHE A 33 10.96 13.84 14.32
N ASN A 34 10.48 14.69 15.23
CA ASN A 34 10.45 14.39 16.66
C ASN A 34 9.56 13.17 17.00
N LYS A 35 8.53 12.90 16.18
CA LYS A 35 7.62 11.76 16.38
C LYS A 35 8.11 10.47 15.74
N THR A 36 8.74 10.55 14.57
CA THR A 36 9.01 9.37 13.73
C THR A 36 10.50 9.17 13.43
N ALA A 37 11.37 10.07 13.88
CA ALA A 37 12.79 10.16 13.49
C ALA A 37 13.03 10.19 11.98
N THR A 38 11.98 10.48 11.19
CA THR A 38 12.04 10.59 9.72
C THR A 38 11.20 11.76 9.25
N VAL A 39 11.67 12.44 8.20
CA VAL A 39 10.92 13.52 7.54
C VAL A 39 10.05 13.01 6.39
N SER A 40 10.05 11.70 6.14
CA SER A 40 9.21 11.10 5.12
C SER A 40 7.75 11.07 5.59
N PRO A 41 6.80 11.60 4.80
CA PRO A 41 5.38 11.50 5.12
C PRO A 41 4.99 10.02 5.12
N GLN A 42 4.77 9.47 6.31
CA GLN A 42 4.05 8.21 6.48
C GLN A 42 2.63 8.47 5.99
N GLY A 43 2.35 8.14 4.73
CA GLY A 43 0.98 8.11 4.23
C GLY A 43 0.13 7.27 5.18
N PRO A 44 -1.21 7.49 5.24
CA PRO A 44 -2.05 6.68 6.10
C PRO A 44 -1.81 5.21 5.78
N SER A 45 -1.24 4.49 6.75
CA SER A 45 -1.16 3.03 6.75
C SER A 45 -2.58 2.52 6.95
N ARG A 46 -3.41 2.63 5.90
CA ARG A 46 -4.63 1.84 5.83
C ARG A 46 -4.16 0.43 5.49
N ILE A 47 -3.88 -0.35 6.53
CA ILE A 47 -3.82 -1.80 6.41
C ILE A 47 -5.24 -2.25 6.12
N TYR A 48 -5.65 -2.17 4.86
CA TYR A 48 -6.78 -2.93 4.41
C TYR A 48 -6.25 -4.36 4.26
N GLU A 49 -6.77 -5.30 5.05
CA GLU A 49 -6.56 -6.72 4.80
C GLU A 49 -7.16 -7.05 3.42
N SER A 50 -6.31 -6.90 2.41
CA SER A 50 -6.63 -7.21 1.03
C SER A 50 -6.88 -8.70 0.94
N CYS A 51 -8.07 -9.10 0.47
CA CYS A 51 -8.35 -10.49 0.09
C CYS A 51 -7.29 -11.01 -0.92
N LEU A 52 -6.68 -10.11 -1.70
CA LEU A 52 -5.55 -10.41 -2.59
C LEU A 52 -4.21 -10.46 -1.83
N THR A 53 -4.16 -11.14 -0.68
CA THR A 53 -2.89 -11.50 -0.02
C THR A 53 -2.09 -12.45 -0.91
N GLN A 54 -0.78 -12.50 -0.74
CA GLN A 54 0.08 -13.40 -1.52
C GLN A 54 -0.33 -14.88 -1.39
N GLU A 55 -0.78 -15.31 -0.22
CA GLU A 55 -1.24 -16.69 0.03
C GLU A 55 -2.49 -17.03 -0.78
N ASN A 56 -3.56 -16.25 -0.63
CA ASN A 56 -4.78 -16.39 -1.42
C ASN A 56 -4.53 -16.32 -2.94
N MET A 57 -3.57 -15.50 -3.37
CA MET A 57 -3.18 -15.41 -4.79
C MET A 57 -2.51 -16.70 -5.30
N LYS A 58 -1.63 -17.33 -4.51
CA LYS A 58 -1.02 -18.62 -4.88
C LYS A 58 -2.03 -19.76 -4.93
N PHE A 59 -2.94 -19.81 -3.95
CA PHE A 59 -4.03 -20.78 -3.96
C PHE A 59 -4.90 -20.62 -5.22
N PHE A 60 -5.21 -19.36 -5.54
CA PHE A 60 -6.03 -19.01 -6.70
C PHE A 60 -5.32 -19.29 -8.03
N GLU A 61 -4.01 -19.08 -8.12
CA GLU A 61 -3.18 -19.44 -9.28
C GLU A 61 -3.23 -20.94 -9.57
N GLY A 62 -3.04 -21.78 -8.53
CA GLY A 62 -3.18 -23.23 -8.67
C GLY A 62 -4.57 -23.64 -9.18
N HIS A 63 -5.63 -23.00 -8.70
CA HIS A 63 -6.99 -23.29 -9.17
C HIS A 63 -7.20 -22.91 -10.65
N ILE A 64 -6.57 -21.84 -11.14
CA ILE A 64 -6.63 -21.43 -12.55
C ILE A 64 -5.85 -22.40 -13.43
N GLU A 65 -4.69 -22.88 -12.99
CA GLU A 65 -3.89 -23.87 -13.74
C GLU A 65 -4.64 -25.19 -13.92
N HIS A 66 -5.40 -25.64 -12.92
CA HIS A 66 -6.19 -26.87 -13.00
C HIS A 66 -7.55 -26.68 -13.67
N SER A 67 -8.02 -25.44 -13.86
CA SER A 67 -9.32 -25.12 -14.46
C SER A 67 -9.26 -23.80 -15.25
N PRO A 68 -8.57 -23.79 -16.40
CA PRO A 68 -8.34 -22.59 -17.19
C PRO A 68 -9.66 -22.00 -17.73
N ASP A 69 -10.64 -22.84 -18.03
CA ASP A 69 -11.93 -22.48 -18.63
C ASP A 69 -12.98 -21.91 -17.66
N ALA A 70 -12.67 -21.80 -16.37
CA ALA A 70 -13.64 -21.28 -15.39
C ALA A 70 -14.16 -19.88 -15.78
N TYR A 71 -15.39 -19.54 -15.43
CA TYR A 71 -15.88 -18.18 -15.65
C TYR A 71 -15.38 -17.23 -14.56
N LEU A 72 -15.38 -15.92 -14.85
CA LEU A 72 -14.98 -14.90 -13.86
C LEU A 72 -15.85 -14.95 -12.59
N ASP A 73 -17.10 -15.40 -12.71
CA ASP A 73 -18.04 -15.55 -11.60
C ASP A 73 -17.74 -16.77 -10.73
N GLU A 74 -17.31 -17.87 -11.33
CA GLU A 74 -16.87 -19.06 -10.60
C GLU A 74 -15.58 -18.75 -9.84
N LEU A 75 -14.62 -18.11 -10.51
CA LEU A 75 -13.39 -17.63 -9.87
C LEU A 75 -13.66 -16.68 -8.71
N LYS A 76 -14.68 -15.82 -8.86
CA LYS A 76 -15.09 -14.92 -7.78
C LYS A 76 -15.57 -15.74 -6.58
N ILE A 77 -16.44 -16.74 -6.77
CA ILE A 77 -16.96 -17.58 -5.67
C ILE A 77 -15.80 -18.25 -4.93
N HIS A 78 -14.86 -18.87 -5.67
CA HIS A 78 -13.71 -19.52 -5.05
C HIS A 78 -12.81 -18.56 -4.26
N LEU A 79 -12.62 -17.34 -4.75
CA LEU A 79 -11.84 -16.33 -4.06
C LEU A 79 -12.58 -15.75 -2.84
N GLU A 80 -13.91 -15.60 -2.91
CA GLU A 80 -14.75 -15.21 -1.78
C GLU A 80 -14.71 -16.26 -0.67
N ASP A 81 -14.79 -17.55 -1.03
CA ASP A 81 -14.70 -18.68 -0.10
C ASP A 81 -13.32 -18.75 0.58
N ALA A 82 -12.24 -18.59 -0.20
CA ALA A 82 -10.88 -18.60 0.35
C ALA A 82 -10.59 -17.39 1.26
N CYS A 83 -11.12 -16.22 0.92
CA CYS A 83 -10.89 -14.99 1.70
C CYS A 83 -11.88 -14.76 2.85
N GLY A 84 -13.02 -15.45 2.86
CA GLY A 84 -14.16 -15.15 3.75
C GLY A 84 -14.76 -13.75 3.55
N LYS A 85 -14.50 -13.10 2.41
CA LYS A 85 -14.87 -11.71 2.12
C LYS A 85 -15.45 -11.60 0.73
N ARG A 86 -16.45 -10.73 0.54
CA ARG A 86 -16.99 -10.45 -0.80
C ARG A 86 -15.97 -9.74 -1.69
N VAL A 87 -15.90 -10.16 -2.95
CA VAL A 87 -14.96 -9.65 -3.95
C VAL A 87 -15.73 -9.21 -5.19
N SER A 88 -15.44 -8.03 -5.70
CA SER A 88 -16.06 -7.57 -6.95
C SER A 88 -15.44 -8.28 -8.17
N LYS A 89 -16.22 -8.47 -9.25
CA LYS A 89 -15.69 -9.04 -10.52
C LYS A 89 -14.46 -8.26 -11.03
N THR A 90 -14.45 -6.94 -10.84
CA THR A 90 -13.32 -6.07 -11.21
C THR A 90 -12.08 -6.31 -10.36
N SER A 91 -12.23 -6.62 -9.07
CA SER A 91 -11.10 -7.03 -8.22
C SER A 91 -10.50 -8.37 -8.68
N VAL A 92 -11.34 -9.35 -9.04
CA VAL A 92 -10.89 -10.64 -9.60
C VAL A 92 -10.14 -10.42 -10.91
N TRP A 93 -10.69 -9.59 -11.81
CA TRP A 93 -10.03 -9.23 -13.06
C TRP A 93 -8.66 -8.56 -12.87
N ARG A 94 -8.56 -7.63 -11.92
CA ARG A 94 -7.27 -6.99 -11.57
C ARG A 94 -6.27 -7.99 -11.01
N ALA A 95 -6.73 -8.95 -10.20
CA ALA A 95 -5.90 -10.02 -9.66
C ALA A 95 -5.36 -10.91 -10.78
N LEU A 96 -6.22 -11.35 -11.71
CA LEU A 96 -5.86 -12.10 -12.92
C LEU A 96 -4.79 -11.38 -13.74
N ARG A 97 -4.99 -10.09 -14.04
CA ARG A 97 -4.00 -9.31 -14.78
C ARG A 97 -2.67 -9.17 -14.04
N LYS A 98 -2.70 -9.06 -12.70
CA LYS A 98 -1.47 -8.99 -11.88
C LYS A 98 -0.66 -10.29 -11.95
N MET A 99 -1.32 -11.43 -12.10
CA MET A 99 -0.69 -12.75 -12.28
C MET A 99 -0.32 -13.05 -13.74
N GLY A 100 -0.59 -12.13 -14.68
CA GLY A 100 -0.27 -12.33 -16.09
C GLY A 100 -1.35 -13.02 -16.93
N PHE A 101 -2.52 -13.34 -16.35
CA PHE A 101 -3.65 -13.88 -17.10
C PHE A 101 -4.40 -12.76 -17.83
N THR A 102 -4.55 -12.90 -19.15
CA THR A 102 -5.12 -11.85 -20.03
C THR A 102 -6.45 -12.20 -20.66
N LEU A 103 -6.90 -13.46 -20.61
CA LEU A 103 -8.09 -13.93 -21.33
C LEU A 103 -8.92 -14.88 -20.46
N LYS A 104 -10.03 -14.39 -19.92
CA LYS A 104 -11.07 -15.24 -19.32
C LYS A 104 -12.42 -14.77 -19.82
N LYS A 105 -13.28 -15.71 -20.25
CA LYS A 105 -14.59 -15.38 -20.83
C LYS A 105 -15.45 -14.68 -19.78
N VAL A 106 -15.90 -13.47 -20.10
CA VAL A 106 -16.93 -12.76 -19.33
C VAL A 106 -18.27 -13.30 -19.84
N ARG A 107 -19.08 -13.84 -18.93
CA ARG A 107 -20.44 -14.30 -19.25
C ARG A 107 -21.41 -13.13 -19.21
#